data_AF-A0A8H3LKR8-F1
#
_entry.id   AF-A0A8H3LKR8-F1
#
_cell.length_a   1.000
_cell.length_b   1.000
_cell.length_c   1.000
_cell.angle_alpha   90.00
_cell.angle_beta   90.00
_cell.angle_gamma   90.00
#
_symmetry.space_group_name_H-M   'P 1'
#
loop_
_entity.id
_entity.type
_entity.pdbx_description
1 polymer ?
#
loop_
_entity_poly.entity_id
_entity_poly.type
_entity_poly.pdbx_seq_one_letter_code
_entity_poly.pdbx_strand_id
1 'polypeptide(L)'
;MCEYLHTNIIAGANAVLPARTVGNDHTPKLPKDLETLIQHYHFLNHVLYSICLTHTPSLPHMTINVLPLTLSSCRTDNFSRLFATLSHALKSLRGLHLLKEKEFQDSSIRAHIDTHDQNFDTDISSFINSALSRSHRRIVLDRVFIDHPTAPQLLTDPKDISDAVVNHFQNAVPIKSTLLSHVLALPARWCSEYSPMDAVTPDIYEFLLSPPSLEE
;
A
#
# COMPACT_ATOMS: atom_id res chain seq x y z
N MET A 1 18.79 8.61 18.56
CA MET A 1 17.47 9.31 18.71
C MET A 1 16.46 9.13 17.53
N CYS A 2 16.89 8.91 16.27
CA CYS A 2 16.00 8.91 15.09
C CYS A 2 14.98 7.75 15.03
N GLU A 3 15.33 6.54 15.47
CA GLU A 3 14.40 5.40 15.48
C GLU A 3 13.25 5.60 16.49
N TYR A 4 13.51 6.25 17.62
CA TYR A 4 12.50 6.55 18.64
C TYR A 4 11.49 7.60 18.17
N LEU A 5 11.96 8.61 17.43
CA LEU A 5 11.08 9.59 16.77
C LEU A 5 10.25 8.93 15.68
N HIS A 6 10.86 8.14 14.81
CA HIS A 6 10.16 7.42 13.74
C HIS A 6 9.06 6.48 14.28
N THR A 7 9.37 5.71 15.33
CA THR A 7 8.40 4.81 15.96
C THR A 7 7.26 5.55 16.64
N ASN A 8 7.51 6.66 17.34
CA ASN A 8 6.47 7.46 17.97
C ASN A 8 5.57 8.18 16.94
N ILE A 9 6.15 8.68 15.84
CA ILE A 9 5.38 9.30 14.75
C ILE A 9 4.47 8.26 14.09
N ILE A 10 4.97 7.07 13.77
CA ILE A 10 4.16 5.99 13.20
C ILE A 10 3.07 5.53 14.18
N ALA A 11 3.41 5.37 15.46
CA ALA A 11 2.44 4.97 16.48
C ALA A 11 1.32 6.02 16.66
N GLY A 12 1.68 7.30 16.70
CA GLY A 12 0.73 8.41 16.78
C GLY A 12 -0.16 8.51 15.54
N ALA A 13 0.43 8.39 14.34
CA ALA A 13 -0.31 8.40 13.08
C ALA A 13 -1.32 7.24 13.01
N ASN A 14 -0.92 6.03 13.41
CA ASN A 14 -1.80 4.86 13.41
C ASN A 14 -2.95 4.96 14.44
N ALA A 15 -2.79 5.73 15.52
CA ALA A 15 -3.84 5.95 16.52
C ALA A 15 -4.91 6.96 16.06
N VAL A 16 -4.53 7.91 15.20
CA VAL A 16 -5.41 9.02 14.77
C VAL A 16 -5.99 8.81 13.38
N LEU A 17 -5.23 8.21 12.46
CA LEU A 17 -5.68 8.01 11.09
C LEU A 17 -6.62 6.80 11.01
N PRO A 18 -7.80 6.94 10.39
CA PRO A 18 -8.69 5.81 10.18
C PRO A 18 -7.97 4.74 9.35
N ALA A 19 -7.92 3.52 9.87
CA ALA A 19 -7.38 2.37 9.16
C ALA A 19 -8.25 2.09 7.94
N ARG A 20 -7.84 2.64 6.79
CA ARG A 20 -8.47 2.34 5.51
C ARG A 20 -7.65 1.25 4.85
N THR A 21 -8.19 0.04 4.82
CA THR A 21 -7.70 -1.00 3.91
C THR A 21 -7.99 -0.48 2.51
N VAL A 22 -6.96 0.03 1.83
CA VAL A 22 -7.06 0.33 0.41
C VAL A 22 -7.18 -1.03 -0.27
N GLY A 23 -8.41 -1.43 -0.55
CA GLY A 23 -8.70 -2.62 -1.35
C GLY A 23 -8.14 -2.38 -2.73
N ASN A 24 -6.96 -2.90 -3.00
CA ASN A 24 -6.47 -3.04 -4.35
C ASN A 24 -7.14 -4.30 -4.92
N ASP A 25 -8.05 -4.13 -5.87
CA ASP A 25 -8.68 -5.25 -6.58
C ASP A 25 -7.68 -6.04 -7.45
N HIS A 26 -6.44 -5.55 -7.56
CA HIS A 26 -5.34 -6.25 -8.21
C HIS A 26 -4.76 -7.32 -7.29
N THR A 27 -5.13 -8.58 -7.52
CA THR A 27 -4.40 -9.73 -7.00
C THR A 27 -3.20 -10.00 -7.92
N PRO A 28 -1.95 -9.72 -7.50
CA PRO A 28 -0.80 -10.04 -8.33
C PRO A 28 -0.78 -11.55 -8.59
N LYS A 29 -0.65 -11.94 -9.86
CA LYS A 29 -0.54 -13.36 -10.23
C LYS A 29 0.73 -13.92 -9.62
N LEU A 30 0.57 -14.89 -8.73
CA LEU A 30 1.69 -15.52 -8.05
C LEU A 30 2.60 -16.22 -9.08
N PRO A 31 3.94 -16.05 -8.98
CA PRO A 31 4.88 -16.79 -9.80
C PRO A 31 4.74 -18.31 -9.56
N LYS A 32 4.86 -19.11 -10.63
CA LYS A 32 4.68 -20.57 -10.58
C LYS A 32 5.65 -21.25 -9.62
N ASP A 33 6.87 -20.74 -9.51
CA ASP A 33 7.91 -21.21 -8.60
C ASP A 33 7.54 -20.95 -7.13
N LEU A 34 6.98 -19.79 -6.82
CA LEU A 34 6.48 -19.48 -5.47
C LEU A 34 5.24 -20.31 -5.12
N GLU A 35 4.33 -20.50 -6.08
CA GLU A 35 3.18 -21.42 -5.91
C GLU A 35 3.65 -22.85 -5.62
N THR A 36 4.61 -23.33 -6.41
CA THR A 36 5.24 -24.65 -6.23
C THR A 36 5.90 -24.76 -4.86
N LEU A 37 6.57 -23.71 -4.38
CA LEU A 37 7.21 -23.65 -3.08
C LEU A 37 6.20 -23.75 -1.93
N ILE A 38 5.06 -23.04 -2.03
CA ILE A 38 3.94 -23.14 -1.09
C ILE A 38 3.37 -24.55 -1.05
N GLN A 39 3.19 -25.18 -2.22
CA GLN A 39 2.70 -26.56 -2.30
C GLN A 39 3.63 -27.56 -1.60
N HIS A 40 4.94 -27.46 -1.83
CA HIS A 40 5.93 -28.31 -1.13
C HIS A 40 5.90 -28.08 0.38
N TYR A 41 5.72 -26.83 0.82
CA TYR A 41 5.62 -26.48 2.23
C TYR A 41 4.39 -27.12 2.87
N HIS A 42 3.22 -27.00 2.24
CA HIS A 42 1.99 -27.65 2.70
C HIS A 42 2.12 -29.17 2.73
N PHE A 43 2.72 -29.77 1.70
CA PHE A 43 2.94 -31.22 1.65
C PHE A 43 3.80 -31.69 2.82
N LEU A 44 4.98 -31.09 3.03
CA LEU A 44 5.87 -31.48 4.13
C LEU A 44 5.25 -31.24 5.51
N ASN A 45 4.51 -30.15 5.66
CA ASN A 45 3.79 -29.87 6.90
C ASN A 45 2.73 -30.94 7.18
N HIS A 46 1.99 -31.35 6.15
CA HIS A 46 0.99 -32.43 6.25
C HIS A 46 1.64 -33.78 6.58
N VAL A 47 2.76 -34.12 5.95
CA VAL A 47 3.52 -35.35 6.25
C VAL A 47 4.00 -35.34 7.71
N LEU A 48 4.59 -34.23 8.18
CA LEU A 48 5.06 -34.11 9.56
C LEU A 48 3.91 -34.23 10.57
N TYR A 49 2.79 -33.56 10.31
CA TYR A 49 1.59 -33.65 11.14
C TYR A 49 1.04 -35.07 11.21
N SER A 50 1.01 -35.77 10.08
CA SER A 50 0.54 -37.16 9.98
C SER A 50 1.44 -38.11 10.79
N ILE A 51 2.76 -37.90 10.73
CA ILE A 51 3.75 -38.64 11.52
C ILE A 51 3.59 -38.39 13.03
N CYS A 52 3.32 -37.14 13.45
CA CYS A 52 3.04 -36.84 14.85
C CYS A 52 1.79 -37.57 15.34
N LEU A 53 0.73 -37.56 14.53
CA LEU A 53 -0.56 -38.11 14.92
C LEU A 53 -0.51 -39.64 15.14
N THR A 54 0.26 -40.36 14.34
CA THR A 54 0.42 -41.83 14.47
C THR A 54 1.26 -42.27 15.67
N HIS A 55 1.99 -41.35 16.32
CA HIS A 55 2.93 -41.68 17.40
C HIS A 55 2.59 -41.04 18.74
N THR A 56 1.42 -40.39 18.85
CA THR A 56 0.85 -39.91 20.13
C THR A 56 0.01 -41.01 20.79
N PRO A 57 0.26 -41.40 22.07
CA PRO A 57 -0.38 -42.60 22.65
C PRO A 57 -1.86 -42.45 23.05
N SER A 58 -2.59 -41.40 22.66
CA SER A 58 -3.83 -41.03 23.38
C SER A 58 -4.98 -40.40 22.58
N LEU A 59 -5.22 -40.77 21.31
CA LEU A 59 -6.47 -40.36 20.63
C LEU A 59 -7.18 -41.56 19.96
N PRO A 60 -8.46 -41.84 20.29
CA PRO A 60 -9.20 -42.93 19.67
C PRO A 60 -9.73 -42.51 18.29
N HIS A 61 -9.45 -43.34 17.29
CA HIS A 61 -10.12 -43.41 15.98
C HIS A 61 -10.32 -42.08 15.24
N MET A 62 -9.29 -41.64 14.53
CA MET A 62 -9.48 -40.94 13.27
C MET A 62 -8.80 -41.76 12.18
N THR A 63 -9.55 -42.19 11.18
CA THR A 63 -9.04 -42.90 9.99
C THR A 63 -8.14 -41.96 9.21
N ILE A 64 -6.84 -42.00 9.52
CA ILE A 64 -5.79 -41.26 8.83
C ILE A 64 -5.53 -41.98 7.50
N ASN A 65 -5.66 -41.23 6.41
CA ASN A 65 -5.27 -41.68 5.08
C ASN A 65 -3.80 -42.14 5.09
N VAL A 66 -3.64 -43.47 5.03
CA VAL A 66 -2.51 -44.26 4.52
C VAL A 66 -1.16 -43.53 4.52
N LEU A 67 -0.55 -43.44 5.71
CA LEU A 67 0.91 -43.47 5.79
C LEU A 67 1.36 -44.86 5.29
N PRO A 68 2.47 -45.00 4.54
CA PRO A 68 2.94 -46.33 4.17
C PRO A 68 3.22 -47.13 5.45
N LEU A 69 2.69 -48.35 5.52
CA LEU A 69 2.86 -49.34 6.59
C LEU A 69 4.34 -49.60 6.97
N THR A 70 5.29 -49.09 6.19
CA THR A 70 6.73 -49.16 6.43
C THR A 70 7.19 -48.35 7.64
N LEU A 71 6.48 -47.28 8.03
CA LEU A 71 6.89 -46.43 9.17
C LEU A 71 6.55 -47.04 10.54
N SER A 72 5.60 -47.97 10.63
CA SER A 72 5.31 -48.69 11.89
C SER A 72 6.38 -49.72 12.27
N SER A 73 7.22 -50.13 11.30
CA SER A 73 8.33 -51.06 11.47
C SER A 73 9.66 -50.34 11.77
N CYS A 74 9.68 -49.00 11.80
CA CYS A 74 10.89 -48.23 12.05
C CYS A 74 11.30 -48.27 13.53
N ARG A 75 12.58 -48.60 13.79
CA ARG A 75 13.21 -48.48 15.11
C ARG A 75 13.17 -47.02 15.61
N THR A 76 13.04 -46.83 16.93
CA THR A 76 12.82 -45.52 17.56
C THR A 76 13.93 -44.48 17.29
N ASP A 77 15.17 -44.93 17.10
CA ASP A 77 16.33 -44.13 16.68
C ASP A 77 16.24 -43.63 15.23
N ASN A 78 15.72 -44.45 14.32
CA ASN A 78 15.48 -44.06 12.94
C ASN A 78 14.33 -43.06 12.82
N PHE A 79 13.31 -43.20 13.68
CA PHE A 79 12.19 -42.27 13.73
C PHE A 79 12.61 -40.88 14.21
N SER A 80 13.36 -40.80 15.31
CA SER A 80 13.83 -39.51 15.84
C SER A 80 14.72 -38.77 14.84
N ARG A 81 15.58 -39.50 14.12
CA ARG A 81 16.42 -38.95 13.05
C ARG A 81 15.58 -38.46 11.87
N LEU A 82 14.58 -39.24 11.44
CA LEU A 82 13.68 -38.86 10.34
C LEU A 82 12.85 -37.62 10.70
N PHE A 83 12.29 -37.59 11.92
CA PHE A 83 11.53 -36.45 12.43
C PHE A 83 12.40 -35.19 12.50
N ALA A 84 13.62 -35.29 13.00
CA ALA A 84 14.57 -34.18 13.06
C ALA A 84 14.91 -33.65 11.65
N THR A 85 15.17 -34.55 10.69
CA THR A 85 15.46 -34.17 9.30
C THR A 85 14.27 -33.48 8.63
N LEU A 86 13.05 -34.01 8.77
CA LEU A 86 11.84 -33.40 8.21
C LEU A 86 11.55 -32.05 8.87
N SER A 87 11.72 -31.95 10.18
CA SER A 87 11.55 -30.70 10.92
C SER A 87 12.56 -29.64 10.47
N HIS A 88 13.82 -30.03 10.24
CA HIS A 88 14.83 -29.14 9.70
C HIS A 88 14.47 -28.70 8.27
N ALA A 89 14.10 -29.64 7.39
CA ALA A 89 13.69 -29.34 6.03
C ALA A 89 12.49 -28.39 5.98
N LEU A 90 11.48 -28.58 6.85
CA LEU A 90 10.32 -27.69 6.94
C LEU A 90 10.70 -26.27 7.38
N LYS A 91 11.60 -26.14 8.36
CA LYS A 91 12.14 -24.83 8.79
C LYS A 91 12.89 -24.14 7.66
N SER A 92 13.77 -24.86 6.97
CA SER A 92 14.49 -24.34 5.80
C SER A 92 13.54 -23.90 4.69
N LEU A 93 12.51 -24.71 4.41
CA LEU A 93 11.52 -24.42 3.37
C LEU A 93 10.66 -23.21 3.73
N ARG A 94 10.27 -23.06 5.00
CA ARG A 94 9.59 -21.87 5.50
C ARG A 94 10.46 -20.62 5.34
N GLY A 95 11.75 -20.72 5.64
CA GLY A 95 12.70 -19.63 5.43
C GLY A 95 12.80 -19.24 3.96
N LEU A 96 12.93 -20.22 3.07
CA LEU A 96 12.98 -19.99 1.62
C LEU A 96 11.67 -19.38 1.09
N HIS A 97 10.52 -19.85 1.57
CA HIS A 97 9.22 -19.31 1.24
C HIS A 97 9.12 -17.83 1.59
N LEU A 98 9.43 -17.47 2.83
CA LEU A 98 9.38 -16.08 3.29
C LEU A 98 10.34 -15.18 2.51
N LEU A 99 11.53 -15.68 2.18
CA LEU A 99 12.49 -14.95 1.35
C LEU A 99 11.94 -14.70 -0.06
N LYS A 100 11.41 -15.74 -0.72
CA LYS A 100 10.87 -15.63 -2.08
C LYS A 100 9.61 -14.78 -2.17
N GLU A 101 8.75 -14.88 -1.17
CA GLU A 101 7.60 -14.00 -1.02
C GLU A 101 8.04 -12.54 -0.91
N LYS A 102 9.03 -12.25 -0.05
CA LYS A 102 9.58 -10.89 0.08
C LYS A 102 10.19 -10.40 -1.24
N GLU A 103 11.02 -11.19 -1.91
CA GLU A 103 11.61 -10.84 -3.21
C GLU A 103 10.54 -10.52 -4.26
N PHE A 104 9.45 -11.30 -4.27
CA PHE A 104 8.32 -11.07 -5.15
C PHE A 104 7.60 -9.77 -4.82
N GLN A 105 7.32 -9.50 -3.54
CA GLN A 105 6.68 -8.26 -3.10
C GLN A 105 7.55 -7.05 -3.47
N ASP A 106 8.84 -7.07 -3.16
CA ASP A 106 9.77 -5.99 -3.47
C ASP A 106 9.84 -5.72 -4.98
N SER A 107 9.84 -6.77 -5.80
CA SER A 107 9.83 -6.66 -7.26
C SER A 107 8.50 -6.12 -7.79
N SER A 108 7.37 -6.54 -7.22
CA SER A 108 6.05 -6.08 -7.60
C SER A 108 5.84 -4.61 -7.26
N ILE A 109 6.29 -4.17 -6.08
CA ILE A 109 6.27 -2.77 -5.65
C ILE A 109 7.11 -1.93 -6.61
N ARG A 110 8.35 -2.34 -6.89
CA ARG A 110 9.23 -1.61 -7.81
C ARG A 110 8.63 -1.48 -9.21
N ALA A 111 8.11 -2.57 -9.76
CA ALA A 111 7.47 -2.53 -11.08
C ALA A 111 6.24 -1.60 -11.11
N HIS A 112 5.47 -1.52 -10.03
CA HIS A 112 4.35 -0.57 -9.92
C HIS A 112 4.82 0.87 -9.85
N ILE A 113 5.90 1.16 -9.10
CA ILE A 113 6.53 2.49 -9.04
C ILE A 113 7.04 2.88 -10.43
N ASP A 114 7.81 2.01 -11.09
CA ASP A 114 8.35 2.28 -12.43
C ASP A 114 7.23 2.55 -13.44
N THR A 115 6.15 1.76 -13.39
CA THR A 115 4.97 1.96 -14.25
C THR A 115 4.25 3.27 -13.95
N HIS A 116 4.12 3.59 -12.66
CA HIS A 116 3.50 4.82 -12.20
C HIS A 116 4.28 6.06 -12.66
N ASP A 117 5.60 6.05 -12.51
CA ASP A 117 6.49 7.13 -12.94
C ASP A 117 6.50 7.26 -14.46
N GLN A 118 6.51 6.15 -15.19
CA GLN A 118 6.37 6.18 -16.64
C GLN A 118 5.03 6.80 -17.07
N ASN A 119 3.93 6.45 -16.40
CA ASN A 119 2.61 7.01 -16.67
C ASN A 119 2.56 8.51 -16.37
N PHE A 120 3.30 9.00 -15.38
CA PHE A 120 3.37 10.44 -15.12
C PHE A 120 3.84 11.23 -16.36
N ASP A 121 4.84 10.70 -17.07
CA ASP A 121 5.40 11.34 -18.26
C ASP A 121 4.58 11.08 -19.54
N THR A 122 3.99 9.88 -19.70
CA THR A 122 3.34 9.48 -20.97
C THR A 122 1.81 9.55 -20.95
N ASP A 123 1.17 9.33 -19.81
CA ASP A 123 -0.28 9.26 -19.69
C ASP A 123 -0.74 9.72 -18.30
N ILE A 124 -0.91 11.03 -18.17
CA ILE A 124 -1.39 11.70 -16.95
C ILE A 124 -2.74 11.13 -16.50
N SER A 125 -3.60 10.67 -17.42
CA SER A 125 -4.91 10.11 -17.05
C SER A 125 -4.74 8.77 -16.33
N SER A 126 -3.91 7.88 -16.86
CA SER A 126 -3.58 6.61 -16.21
C SER A 126 -2.86 6.81 -14.89
N PHE A 127 -1.95 7.79 -14.81
CA PHE A 127 -1.32 8.20 -13.54
C PHE A 127 -2.35 8.63 -12.51
N ILE A 128 -3.25 9.55 -12.85
CA ILE A 128 -4.29 10.06 -11.92
C ILE A 128 -5.19 8.91 -11.45
N ASN A 129 -5.61 8.04 -12.36
CA ASN A 129 -6.46 6.89 -12.03
C ASN A 129 -5.74 5.94 -11.04
N SER A 130 -4.47 5.66 -11.28
CA SER A 130 -3.62 4.83 -10.42
C SER A 130 -3.42 5.48 -9.03
N ALA A 131 -3.01 6.75 -9.00
CA ALA A 131 -2.73 7.49 -7.78
C ALA A 131 -3.97 7.67 -6.89
N LEU A 132 -5.14 7.88 -7.49
CA LEU A 132 -6.39 8.02 -6.74
C LEU A 132 -6.93 6.68 -6.23
N SER A 133 -6.63 5.58 -6.92
CA SER A 133 -7.02 4.19 -6.59
C SER A 133 -8.44 4.10 -6.01
N ARG A 134 -9.40 4.76 -6.66
CA ARG A 134 -10.79 4.86 -6.17
C ARG A 134 -11.78 4.97 -7.31
N SER A 135 -13.00 4.52 -7.06
CA SER A 135 -14.12 4.72 -7.99
C SER A 135 -14.36 6.22 -8.23
N HIS A 136 -14.42 6.64 -9.49
CA HIS A 136 -14.76 8.02 -9.84
C HIS A 136 -16.23 8.29 -9.52
N ARG A 137 -16.48 9.31 -8.69
CA ARG A 137 -17.83 9.81 -8.46
C ARG A 137 -18.09 10.95 -9.42
N ARG A 138 -19.15 10.85 -10.20
CA ARG A 138 -19.57 11.89 -11.15
C ARG A 138 -20.88 12.50 -10.68
N ILE A 139 -20.95 13.82 -10.71
CA ILE A 139 -22.21 14.55 -10.60
C ILE A 139 -22.70 14.80 -12.02
N VAL A 140 -23.96 14.48 -12.28
CA VAL A 140 -24.63 14.80 -13.54
C VAL A 140 -25.48 16.02 -13.29
N LEU A 141 -25.32 17.04 -14.12
CA LEU A 141 -26.10 18.27 -14.04
C LEU A 141 -27.13 18.26 -15.16
N ASP A 142 -28.39 18.51 -14.83
CA ASP A 142 -29.47 18.52 -15.82
C ASP A 142 -29.57 19.85 -16.57
N ARG A 143 -29.09 20.94 -15.94
CA ARG A 143 -29.17 22.30 -16.48
C ARG A 143 -28.00 23.14 -15.99
N VAL A 144 -27.48 24.01 -16.85
CA VAL A 144 -26.43 24.96 -16.51
C VAL A 144 -26.83 26.33 -17.02
N PHE A 145 -26.77 27.33 -16.15
CA PHE A 145 -27.03 28.72 -16.50
C PHE A 145 -25.70 29.45 -16.69
N ILE A 146 -25.50 30.03 -17.88
CA ILE A 146 -24.36 30.87 -18.19
C ILE A 146 -24.81 32.32 -18.05
N ASP A 147 -24.25 33.00 -17.05
CA ASP A 147 -24.48 34.42 -16.82
C ASP A 147 -23.57 35.22 -17.77
N HIS A 148 -24.17 35.82 -18.81
CA HIS A 148 -23.48 36.65 -19.79
C HIS A 148 -24.21 38.00 -19.92
N PRO A 149 -23.50 39.15 -19.90
CA PRO A 149 -24.11 40.47 -19.78
C PRO A 149 -25.09 40.82 -20.92
N THR A 150 -24.90 40.25 -22.11
CA THR A 150 -25.71 40.57 -23.30
C THR A 150 -26.67 39.46 -23.71
N ALA A 151 -26.46 38.23 -23.23
CA ALA A 151 -27.19 37.05 -23.71
C ALA A 151 -27.10 35.91 -22.70
N PRO A 152 -27.84 35.97 -21.58
CA PRO A 152 -27.89 34.87 -20.63
C PRO A 152 -28.46 33.62 -21.29
N GLN A 153 -27.84 32.47 -21.03
CA GLN A 153 -28.21 31.22 -21.69
C GLN A 153 -28.41 30.11 -20.67
N LEU A 154 -29.54 29.41 -20.77
CA LEU A 154 -29.80 28.18 -20.02
C LEU A 154 -29.54 26.98 -20.94
N LEU A 155 -28.53 26.19 -20.62
CA LEU A 155 -28.19 24.97 -21.33
C LEU A 155 -28.94 23.79 -20.72
N THR A 156 -29.57 22.99 -21.59
CA THR A 156 -30.29 21.75 -21.24
C THR A 156 -29.77 20.54 -22.00
N ASP A 157 -29.02 20.74 -23.09
CA ASP A 157 -28.41 19.63 -23.83
C ASP A 157 -27.21 19.06 -23.05
N PRO A 158 -27.11 17.73 -22.85
CA PRO A 158 -26.05 17.12 -22.04
C PRO A 158 -24.63 17.42 -22.52
N LYS A 159 -24.42 17.56 -23.84
CA LYS A 159 -23.10 17.84 -24.42
C LYS A 159 -22.72 19.28 -24.15
N ASP A 160 -23.63 20.21 -24.44
CA ASP A 160 -23.42 21.64 -24.18
C ASP A 160 -23.19 21.92 -22.69
N ILE A 161 -23.94 21.23 -21.82
CA ILE A 161 -23.74 21.26 -20.36
C ILE A 161 -22.33 20.81 -20.00
N SER A 162 -21.90 19.66 -20.52
CA SER A 162 -20.57 19.11 -20.21
C SER A 162 -19.47 20.08 -20.63
N ASP A 163 -19.54 20.60 -21.85
CA ASP A 163 -18.55 21.52 -22.40
C ASP A 163 -18.49 22.83 -21.61
N ALA A 164 -19.65 23.40 -21.24
CA ALA A 164 -19.74 24.60 -20.43
C ALA A 164 -19.16 24.41 -19.02
N VAL A 165 -19.44 23.27 -18.38
CA VAL A 165 -18.95 22.95 -17.03
C VAL A 165 -17.44 22.76 -17.04
N VAL A 166 -16.91 22.01 -18.01
CA VAL A 166 -15.46 21.82 -18.18
C VAL A 166 -14.78 23.17 -18.36
N ASN A 167 -15.29 24.00 -19.27
CA ASN A 167 -14.74 25.33 -19.51
C ASN A 167 -14.79 26.23 -18.27
N HIS A 168 -15.91 26.22 -17.52
CA HIS A 168 -16.02 26.98 -16.29
C HIS A 168 -14.95 26.56 -15.28
N PHE A 169 -14.86 25.27 -14.92
CA PHE A 169 -13.92 24.84 -13.88
C PHE A 169 -12.44 24.91 -14.28
N GLN A 170 -12.12 24.82 -15.57
CA GLN A 170 -10.76 25.06 -16.06
C GLN A 170 -10.33 26.53 -15.89
N ASN A 171 -11.27 27.47 -15.92
CA ASN A 171 -10.99 28.91 -15.92
C ASN A 171 -11.49 29.66 -14.67
N ALA A 172 -12.26 29.00 -13.80
CA ALA A 172 -12.91 29.61 -12.63
C ALA A 172 -11.90 30.16 -11.62
N VAL A 173 -10.73 29.53 -11.54
CA VAL A 173 -9.61 30.02 -10.74
C VAL A 173 -8.59 30.61 -11.70
N PRO A 174 -8.29 31.92 -11.63
CA PRO A 174 -7.19 32.49 -12.38
C PRO A 174 -5.92 31.76 -11.96
N ILE A 175 -5.24 31.09 -12.89
CA ILE A 175 -3.88 30.59 -12.68
C ILE A 175 -3.00 31.83 -12.57
N LYS A 176 -2.91 32.42 -11.37
CA LYS A 176 -1.95 33.47 -11.08
C LYS A 176 -0.57 32.81 -11.08
N SER A 177 0.07 32.80 -12.24
CA SER A 177 1.51 32.48 -12.36
C SER A 177 2.39 33.56 -11.71
N THR A 178 1.79 34.63 -11.18
CA THR A 178 2.49 35.64 -10.41
C THR A 178 2.91 35.02 -9.08
N LEU A 179 4.20 34.68 -8.99
CA LEU A 179 4.85 34.34 -7.73
C LEU A 179 4.53 35.43 -6.71
N LEU A 180 3.70 35.11 -5.70
CA LEU A 180 3.40 36.02 -4.61
C LEU A 180 4.72 36.26 -3.87
N SER A 181 5.31 37.43 -4.11
CA SER A 181 6.66 37.75 -3.63
C SER A 181 6.71 37.96 -2.13
N HIS A 182 5.55 38.15 -1.49
CA HIS A 182 5.45 38.48 -0.07
C HIS A 182 4.09 38.06 0.50
N VAL A 183 4.06 37.63 1.78
CA VAL A 183 2.83 37.21 2.50
C VAL A 183 1.76 38.32 2.49
N LEU A 184 2.17 39.59 2.49
CA LEU A 184 1.26 40.74 2.39
C LEU A 184 0.51 40.85 1.05
N ALA A 185 0.93 40.12 0.02
CA ALA A 185 0.22 40.05 -1.25
C ALA A 185 -0.95 39.05 -1.22
N LEU A 186 -1.11 38.30 -0.13
CA LEU A 186 -2.24 37.39 0.06
C LEU A 186 -3.53 38.19 0.38
N PRO A 187 -4.71 37.62 0.08
CA PRO A 187 -5.97 38.13 0.59
C PRO A 187 -5.96 38.19 2.12
N ALA A 188 -6.64 39.19 2.71
CA ALA A 188 -6.63 39.44 4.16
C ALA A 188 -6.94 38.21 5.03
N ARG A 189 -7.87 37.35 4.58
CA ARG A 189 -8.21 36.07 5.25
C ARG A 189 -7.02 35.12 5.42
N TRP A 190 -6.04 35.20 4.53
CA TRP A 190 -4.87 34.33 4.51
C TRP A 190 -3.67 35.03 5.12
N CYS A 191 -3.59 36.36 5.08
CA CYS A 191 -2.52 37.10 5.74
C CYS A 191 -2.42 36.76 7.23
N SER A 192 -3.53 36.67 7.96
CA SER A 192 -3.51 36.32 9.38
C SER A 192 -3.05 34.90 9.64
N GLU A 193 -3.47 33.95 8.79
CA GLU A 193 -3.18 32.53 8.97
C GLU A 193 -1.72 32.18 8.68
N TYR A 194 -1.11 32.88 7.71
CA TYR A 194 0.28 32.68 7.28
C TYR A 194 1.24 33.71 7.86
N SER A 195 0.78 34.59 8.75
CA SER A 195 1.69 35.47 9.49
C SER A 195 2.53 34.61 10.44
N PRO A 196 3.84 34.91 10.59
CA PRO A 196 4.68 34.25 11.57
C PRO A 196 4.04 34.28 12.96
N MET A 197 4.04 33.14 13.65
CA MET A 197 3.54 33.06 15.02
C MET A 197 4.57 33.66 15.97
N ASP A 198 4.17 34.55 16.87
CA ASP A 198 5.07 35.19 17.84
C ASP A 198 5.79 34.18 18.76
N ALA A 199 5.19 33.01 18.98
CA ALA A 199 5.75 31.93 19.78
C ALA A 199 6.84 31.12 19.05
N VAL A 200 6.97 31.27 17.73
CA VAL A 200 7.92 30.53 16.91
C VAL A 200 9.02 31.49 16.48
N THR A 201 10.22 31.25 16.98
CA THR A 201 11.37 32.10 16.65
C THR A 201 11.77 31.88 15.18
N PRO A 202 12.20 32.92 14.44
CA PRO A 202 12.52 32.79 13.01
C PRO A 202 13.68 31.84 12.68
N ASP A 203 14.51 31.52 13.68
CA ASP A 203 15.70 30.67 13.63
C ASP A 203 15.39 29.17 13.74
N ILE A 204 14.13 28.74 13.90
CA ILE A 204 13.78 27.31 14.01
C ILE A 204 14.25 26.45 12.81
N TYR A 205 14.52 27.09 11.66
CA TYR A 205 15.02 26.43 10.46
C TYR A 205 16.52 26.62 10.21
N GLU A 206 17.24 27.37 11.06
CA GLU A 206 18.66 27.69 10.87
C GLU A 206 19.53 26.43 10.77
N PHE A 207 19.14 25.38 11.50
CA PHE A 207 19.84 24.09 11.50
C PHE A 207 19.16 23.00 10.64
N LEU A 208 18.05 23.30 9.94
CA LEU A 208 17.30 22.28 9.18
C LEU A 208 18.15 21.61 8.09
N LEU A 209 19.06 22.38 7.48
CA LEU A 209 19.98 21.89 6.43
C LEU A 209 21.37 21.54 6.98
N SER A 210 21.57 21.61 8.30
CA SER A 210 22.85 21.23 8.89
C SER A 210 23.03 19.71 8.79
N PRO A 211 24.26 19.23 8.49
CA PRO A 211 24.53 17.81 8.46
C PRO A 211 24.28 17.19 9.85
N PRO A 212 23.77 15.95 9.91
CA PRO A 212 23.51 15.29 11.18
C PRO A 212 24.82 15.11 11.98
N SER A 213 24.78 15.50 13.26
CA SER A 213 25.89 15.33 14.20
C SER A 213 25.97 13.88 14.70
N LEU A 214 27.20 13.41 14.97
CA LEU A 214 27.48 12.09 15.55
C LEU A 214 27.45 12.07 17.09
N GLU A 215 27.29 13.22 17.73
CA GLU A 215 27.14 13.33 19.18
C GLU A 215 25.66 13.20 19.55
N GLU A 216 25.35 12.16 20.33
CA GLU A 216 24.03 11.78 20.82
C GLU A 216 23.70 12.39 22.18
#